data_AF-A0A1L5NH81-F1
#
_entry.id   AF-A0A1L5NH81-F1
#
_cell.length_a   1.000
_cell.length_b   1.000
_cell.length_c   1.000
_cell.angle_alpha   90.00
_cell.angle_beta   90.00
_cell.angle_gamma   90.00
#
_symmetry.space_group_name_H-M   'P 1'
#
loop_
_entity.id
_entity.type
_entity.pdbx_description
1 polymer ?
#
loop_
_entity_poly.entity_id
_entity_poly.type
_entity_poly.pdbx_seq_one_letter_code
_entity_poly.pdbx_strand_id
1 'polypeptide(L)'
;MPKKPKLEYSELAGEFTEDGITVLVDIFRTAGSNEDWSMEVVTQEEDLIRWDEPFATDREAFDEFLATIARDGIRSFLDDTEQSVH
;
A
#
# COMPACT_ATOMS: atom_id res chain seq x y z
N MET A 1 16.65 -24.77 -3.15
CA MET A 1 16.02 -23.46 -3.44
C MET A 1 15.25 -23.04 -2.19
N PRO A 2 15.50 -21.87 -1.59
CA PRO A 2 14.65 -21.41 -0.49
C PRO A 2 13.23 -21.20 -1.02
N LYS A 3 12.23 -21.68 -0.27
CA LYS A 3 10.82 -21.43 -0.61
C LYS A 3 10.55 -19.94 -0.38
N LYS A 4 9.95 -19.26 -1.34
CA LYS A 4 9.47 -17.88 -1.12
C LYS A 4 8.51 -17.92 0.09
N PRO A 5 8.63 -16.97 1.03
CA PRO A 5 7.68 -16.86 2.12
C PRO A 5 6.27 -16.70 1.54
N LYS A 6 5.30 -17.37 2.15
CA LYS A 6 3.89 -17.16 1.81
C LYS A 6 3.47 -15.84 2.43
N LEU A 7 2.75 -15.02 1.69
CA LEU A 7 2.15 -13.79 2.20
C LEU A 7 0.67 -14.02 2.50
N GLU A 8 0.16 -13.32 3.50
CA GLU A 8 -1.27 -13.11 3.70
C GLU A 8 -1.59 -11.64 3.47
N TYR A 9 -2.78 -11.39 2.92
CA TYR A 9 -3.25 -10.07 2.53
C TYR A 9 -4.40 -9.66 3.43
N SER A 10 -4.47 -8.37 3.75
CA SER A 10 -5.58 -7.80 4.50
C SER A 10 -6.86 -7.81 3.67
N GLU A 11 -8.01 -7.88 4.34
CA GLU A 11 -9.32 -7.65 3.71
C GLU A 11 -9.53 -6.18 3.30
N LEU A 12 -8.67 -5.26 3.78
CA LEU A 12 -8.65 -3.84 3.38
C LEU A 12 -7.85 -3.60 2.09
N ALA A 13 -7.10 -4.60 1.62
CA ALA A 13 -6.44 -4.53 0.33
C ALA A 13 -7.47 -4.62 -0.82
N GLY A 14 -7.23 -3.89 -1.89
CA GLY A 14 -8.11 -3.88 -3.05
C GLY A 14 -8.03 -2.61 -3.89
N GLU A 15 -8.84 -2.58 -4.94
CA GLU A 15 -8.95 -1.41 -5.81
C GLU A 15 -9.67 -0.26 -5.07
N PHE A 16 -9.10 0.94 -5.20
CA PHE A 16 -9.67 2.17 -4.70
C PHE A 16 -9.77 3.18 -5.85
N THR A 17 -10.94 3.79 -6.01
CA THR A 17 -11.19 4.78 -7.08
C THR A 17 -11.70 6.09 -6.50
N GLU A 18 -11.03 7.18 -6.82
CA GLU A 18 -11.45 8.55 -6.51
C GLU A 18 -11.08 9.47 -7.68
N ASP A 19 -11.92 10.46 -7.98
CA ASP A 19 -11.66 11.43 -9.05
C ASP A 19 -11.37 10.84 -10.45
N GLY A 20 -11.84 9.61 -10.69
CA GLY A 20 -11.61 8.85 -11.93
C GLY A 20 -10.25 8.17 -12.03
N ILE A 21 -9.45 8.20 -10.94
CA ILE A 21 -8.17 7.53 -10.82
C ILE A 21 -8.37 6.28 -9.97
N THR A 22 -7.86 5.15 -10.45
CA THR A 22 -7.91 3.87 -9.73
C THR A 22 -6.51 3.47 -9.31
N VAL A 23 -6.33 3.10 -8.06
CA VAL A 23 -5.10 2.49 -7.56
C VAL A 23 -5.42 1.15 -6.90
N LEU A 24 -4.47 0.23 -6.88
CA LEU A 24 -4.56 -1.01 -6.10
C LEU A 24 -3.79 -0.82 -4.81
N VAL A 25 -4.47 -0.93 -3.67
CA VAL A 25 -3.84 -0.91 -2.35
C VAL A 25 -3.55 -2.35 -1.95
N ASP A 26 -2.28 -2.69 -1.81
CA ASP A 26 -1.80 -3.99 -1.34
C ASP A 26 -1.32 -3.85 0.11
N ILE A 27 -1.98 -4.55 1.04
CA ILE A 27 -1.59 -4.59 2.45
C ILE A 27 -1.34 -6.05 2.81
N PHE A 28 -0.10 -6.38 3.19
CA PHE A 28 0.31 -7.77 3.37
C PHE A 28 1.38 -7.95 4.45
N ARG A 29 1.53 -9.19 4.92
CA ARG A 29 2.63 -9.63 5.78
C ARG A 29 2.95 -11.10 5.55
N THR A 30 4.01 -11.62 6.19
CA THR A 30 4.31 -13.06 6.13
C THR A 30 3.19 -13.87 6.77
N ALA A 31 2.63 -14.82 6.03
CA ALA A 31 1.50 -15.63 6.48
C ALA A 31 1.84 -16.41 7.75
N GLY A 32 0.99 -16.28 8.77
CA GLY A 32 1.18 -16.94 10.06
C GLY A 32 2.32 -16.38 10.91
N SER A 33 2.85 -15.20 10.58
CA SER A 33 3.76 -14.45 11.45
C SER A 33 3.01 -13.39 12.27
N ASN A 34 3.69 -12.83 13.27
CA ASN A 34 3.26 -11.64 13.99
C ASN A 34 4.14 -10.43 13.59
N GLU A 35 4.65 -10.45 12.36
CA GLU A 35 5.38 -9.30 11.82
C GLU A 35 4.41 -8.17 11.48
N ASP A 36 4.96 -6.97 11.40
CA ASP A 36 4.24 -5.77 10.98
C ASP A 36 3.81 -5.86 9.51
N TRP A 37 2.77 -5.13 9.17
CA TRP A 37 2.16 -5.06 7.85
C TRP A 37 2.93 -4.13 6.94
N SER A 38 3.13 -4.55 5.70
CA SER A 38 3.63 -3.71 4.62
C SER A 38 2.45 -3.17 3.81
N MET A 39 2.60 -1.95 3.32
CA MET A 39 1.65 -1.33 2.39
C MET A 39 2.35 -0.93 1.11
N GLU A 40 1.70 -1.24 0.00
CA GLU A 40 2.09 -0.86 -1.35
C GLU A 40 0.86 -0.31 -2.08
N VAL A 41 1.06 0.72 -2.90
CA VAL A 41 0.03 1.27 -3.78
C VAL A 41 0.53 1.14 -5.21
N VAL A 42 -0.24 0.45 -6.04
CA VAL A 42 0.07 0.26 -7.45
C VAL A 42 -0.84 1.16 -8.29
N THR A 43 -0.24 1.99 -9.14
CA THR A 43 -0.97 2.89 -10.03
C THR A 43 -1.48 2.16 -11.28
N GLN A 44 -2.29 2.84 -12.08
CA GLN A 44 -2.73 2.32 -13.38
C GLN A 44 -1.58 2.19 -14.40
N GLU A 45 -0.46 2.87 -14.14
CA GLU A 45 0.76 2.85 -14.95
C GLU A 45 1.76 1.79 -14.46
N GLU A 46 1.33 0.94 -13.50
CA GLU A 46 2.13 -0.11 -12.86
C GLU A 46 3.30 0.43 -12.01
N ASP A 47 3.26 1.71 -11.63
CA ASP A 47 4.19 2.27 -10.64
C ASP A 47 3.85 1.78 -9.23
N LEU A 48 4.89 1.51 -8.44
CA LEU A 48 4.78 0.96 -7.10
C LEU A 48 5.25 1.99 -6.08
N ILE A 49 4.30 2.54 -5.30
CA ILE A 49 4.61 3.35 -4.14
C ILE A 49 4.61 2.45 -2.91
N ARG A 50 5.73 2.40 -2.20
CA ARG A 50 5.89 1.63 -0.98
C ARG A 50 6.24 2.55 0.17
N TRP A 51 5.63 2.32 1.32
CA TRP A 51 6.00 2.97 2.57
C TRP A 51 7.25 2.31 3.16
N ASP A 52 8.17 3.13 3.65
CA ASP A 52 9.43 2.66 4.25
C ASP A 52 9.21 2.00 5.62
N GLU A 53 8.35 2.58 6.44
CA GLU A 53 8.00 2.06 7.77
C GLU A 53 6.80 1.10 7.69
N PRO A 54 6.88 -0.10 8.29
CA PRO A 54 5.76 -1.02 8.36
C PRO A 54 4.77 -0.62 9.46
N PHE A 55 3.55 -1.17 9.41
CA PHE A 55 2.43 -0.84 10.28
C PHE A 55 2.12 -1.95 11.27
N ALA A 56 1.79 -1.62 12.52
CA ALA A 56 1.46 -2.66 13.51
C ALA A 56 0.15 -3.39 13.17
N THR A 57 -0.77 -2.72 12.48
CA THR A 57 -2.04 -3.29 12.00
C THR A 57 -2.29 -2.96 10.54
N ASP A 58 -3.06 -3.82 9.87
CA ASP A 58 -3.55 -3.56 8.51
C ASP A 58 -4.46 -2.33 8.46
N ARG A 59 -5.17 -2.04 9.55
CA ARG A 59 -5.99 -0.84 9.69
C ARG A 59 -5.16 0.43 9.68
N GLU A 60 -4.06 0.47 10.42
CA GLU A 60 -3.14 1.63 10.42
C GLU A 60 -2.56 1.87 9.03
N ALA A 61 -2.15 0.81 8.32
CA ALA A 61 -1.73 0.92 6.93
C ALA A 61 -2.81 1.59 6.07
N PHE A 62 -4.04 1.08 6.11
CA PHE A 62 -5.14 1.64 5.32
C PHE A 62 -5.51 3.08 5.72
N ASP A 63 -5.44 3.41 7.01
CA ASP A 63 -5.69 4.77 7.50
C ASP A 63 -4.60 5.75 7.00
N GLU A 64 -3.33 5.33 6.90
CA GLU A 64 -2.28 6.14 6.28
C GLU A 64 -2.45 6.34 4.77
N PHE A 65 -2.95 5.32 4.06
CA PHE A 65 -3.35 5.48 2.65
C PHE A 65 -4.42 6.57 2.50
N LEU A 66 -5.47 6.51 3.33
CA LEU A 66 -6.53 7.53 3.33
C LEU A 66 -6.01 8.90 3.75
N ALA A 67 -5.09 8.98 4.72
CA ALA A 67 -4.46 10.22 5.16
C ALA A 67 -3.64 10.86 4.04
N THR A 68 -2.92 10.05 3.25
CA THR A 68 -2.16 10.49 2.08
C THR A 68 -3.09 11.10 1.03
N ILE A 69 -4.19 10.42 0.71
CA ILE A 69 -5.22 10.96 -0.19
C ILE A 69 -5.83 12.24 0.38
N ALA A 70 -6.14 12.30 1.67
CA ALA A 70 -6.72 13.49 2.29
C ALA A 70 -5.74 14.68 2.29
N ARG A 71 -4.43 14.44 2.40
CA ARG A 71 -3.39 15.46 2.45
C ARG A 71 -2.99 15.96 1.06
N ASP A 72 -2.73 15.04 0.14
CA ASP A 72 -2.07 15.32 -1.15
C ASP A 72 -2.99 15.06 -2.36
N GLY A 73 -4.13 14.40 -2.15
CA GLY A 73 -5.06 13.96 -3.19
C GLY A 73 -4.61 12.69 -3.89
N ILE A 74 -5.54 11.88 -4.40
CA ILE A 74 -5.20 10.61 -5.09
C ILE A 74 -4.26 10.80 -6.31
N ARG A 75 -4.26 11.98 -6.92
CA ARG A 75 -3.36 12.33 -8.03
C ARG A 75 -1.88 12.33 -7.63
N SER A 76 -1.55 12.49 -6.34
CA SER A 76 -0.17 12.52 -5.88
C SER A 76 0.59 11.23 -6.20
N PHE A 77 -0.11 10.08 -6.27
CA PHE A 77 0.49 8.80 -6.66
C PHE A 77 0.92 8.74 -8.12
N LEU A 78 0.43 9.63 -8.98
CA LEU A 78 0.78 9.68 -10.41
C LEU A 78 1.92 10.66 -10.71
N ASP A 79 2.15 11.64 -9.83
CA ASP A 79 3.04 12.78 -10.10
C ASP A 79 4.48 12.57 -9.61
N ASP A 80 4.77 11.56 -8.78
CA ASP A 80 6.08 11.41 -8.13
C ASP A 80 6.66 9.99 -8.29
N THR A 81 7.28 9.72 -9.44
CA THR A 81 7.87 8.41 -9.75
C THR A 81 9.19 8.10 -9.01
N GLU A 82 9.67 8.95 -8.10
CA GLU A 82 10.98 8.75 -7.43
C GLU A 82 11.05 9.26 -5.97
N GLN A 83 9.99 9.17 -5.15
CA GLN A 83 10.10 9.50 -3.71
C GLN A 83 9.49 8.43 -2.79
N SER A 84 10.37 7.77 -2.04
CA SER A 84 10.05 7.03 -0.81
C SER A 84 9.15 7.90 0.07
N VAL A 85 7.92 7.44 0.32
CA VAL A 85 6.99 8.15 1.21
C VAL A 85 7.44 7.91 2.65
N HIS A 86 7.74 9.03 3.32
CA HIS A 86 8.37 9.12 4.64
C HIS A 86 7.70 8.29 5.73
#